data_AF-A0A9Q9W2J1-F1
#
_entry.id   AF-A0A9Q9W2J1-F1
#
_cell.length_a   1.000
_cell.length_b   1.000
_cell.length_c   1.000
_cell.angle_alpha   90.00
_cell.angle_beta   90.00
_cell.angle_gamma   90.00
#
_symmetry.space_group_name_H-M   'P 1'
#
loop_
_entity.id
_entity.type
_entity.pdbx_description
1 polymer ?
#
loop_
_entity_poly.entity_id
_entity_poly.type
_entity_poly.pdbx_seq_one_letter_code
_entity_poly.pdbx_strand_id
1 'polypeptide(L)'
;MGNPKVAAHGRTVMGGLERAIKNMDNIKATYAPLSVMHSEKLHVDPDNFRLLADCITVCAAMKFGPSGFSPNVQEAWQKFLSVVVSALCRQYH
;
A
#
# COMPACT_ATOMS: atom_id res chain seq x y z
N MET A 1 15.83 16.54 7.43
CA MET A 1 14.72 17.22 6.74
C MET A 1 13.47 16.33 6.81
N GLY A 2 12.29 16.91 6.98
CA GLY A 2 11.02 16.16 6.88
C GLY A 2 9.81 17.03 7.19
N ASN A 3 8.88 17.14 6.23
CA ASN A 3 7.61 17.83 6.45
C ASN A 3 6.75 17.01 7.46
N PRO A 4 6.35 17.58 8.62
CA PRO A 4 5.59 16.85 9.63
C PRO A 4 4.26 16.29 9.13
N LYS A 5 3.60 16.97 8.18
CA LYS A 5 2.34 16.49 7.58
C LYS A 5 2.57 15.25 6.73
N VAL A 6 3.66 15.21 5.96
CA VAL A 6 4.05 14.04 5.16
C VAL A 6 4.37 12.85 6.07
N ALA A 7 5.14 13.08 7.15
CA ALA A 7 5.45 12.03 8.11
C ALA A 7 4.20 11.49 8.83
N ALA A 8 3.26 12.38 9.17
CA ALA A 8 1.97 11.99 9.75
C ALA A 8 1.13 11.16 8.77
N HIS A 9 1.03 11.59 7.51
CA HIS A 9 0.29 10.85 6.50
C HIS A 9 0.95 9.49 6.18
N GLY A 10 2.28 9.41 6.16
CA GLY A 10 3.00 8.15 6.02
C GLY A 10 2.61 7.14 7.10
N ARG A 11 2.41 7.58 8.35
CA ARG A 11 1.88 6.70 9.41
C ARG A 11 0.45 6.23 9.12
N THR A 12 -0.42 7.10 8.60
CA THR A 12 -1.78 6.71 8.17
C THR A 12 -1.75 5.65 7.07
N VAL A 13 -0.90 5.82 6.05
CA VAL A 13 -0.74 4.86 4.95
C VAL A 13 -0.24 3.50 5.47
N MET A 14 0.80 3.50 6.31
CA MET A 14 1.32 2.25 6.89
C MET A 14 0.31 1.55 7.81
N GLY A 15 -0.50 2.29 8.58
CA GLY A 15 -1.62 1.74 9.33
C GLY A 15 -2.71 1.16 8.43
N GLY A 16 -2.90 1.74 7.23
CA GLY A 16 -3.70 1.15 6.16
C GLY A 16 -3.22 -0.25 5.79
N LEU A 17 -1.93 -0.40 5.48
CA LEU A 17 -1.32 -1.71 5.14
C LEU A 17 -1.42 -2.72 6.29
N GLU A 18 -1.21 -2.29 7.53
CA GLU A 18 -1.41 -3.14 8.72
C GLU A 18 -2.84 -3.71 8.77
N ARG A 19 -3.85 -2.89 8.45
CA ARG A 19 -5.24 -3.35 8.37
C ARG A 19 -5.44 -4.41 7.28
N ALA A 20 -4.75 -4.33 6.15
CA ALA A 20 -4.80 -5.40 5.14
C ALA A 20 -4.16 -6.70 5.64
N ILE A 21 -3.00 -6.62 6.32
CA ILE A 21 -2.34 -7.80 6.90
C ILE A 21 -3.27 -8.51 7.89
N LYS A 22 -3.97 -7.75 8.73
CA LYS A 22 -4.95 -8.30 9.71
C LYS A 22 -6.21 -8.89 9.07
N ASN A 23 -6.48 -8.61 7.79
CA ASN A 23 -7.68 -9.03 7.06
C ASN A 23 -7.31 -9.65 5.71
N MET A 24 -6.25 -10.45 5.66
CA MET A 24 -5.59 -10.88 4.42
C MET A 24 -6.54 -11.62 3.45
N ASP A 25 -7.45 -12.43 3.99
CA ASP A 25 -8.45 -13.16 3.19
C ASP A 25 -9.59 -12.27 2.66
N ASN A 26 -9.69 -11.03 3.15
CA ASN A 26 -10.81 -10.13 2.87
C ASN A 26 -10.38 -8.67 2.59
N ILE A 27 -9.18 -8.47 2.04
CA ILE A 27 -8.63 -7.13 1.75
C ILE A 27 -9.59 -6.31 0.88
N LYS A 28 -10.21 -6.94 -0.13
CA LYS A 28 -11.13 -6.28 -1.08
C LYS A 28 -12.32 -5.63 -0.38
N ALA A 29 -13.03 -6.36 0.48
CA ALA A 29 -14.17 -5.80 1.20
C ALA A 29 -13.71 -4.78 2.25
N THR A 30 -12.61 -5.07 2.95
CA THR A 30 -12.00 -4.19 3.96
C THR A 30 -11.66 -2.81 3.39
N TYR A 31 -11.23 -2.74 2.13
CA TYR A 31 -10.82 -1.50 1.48
C TYR A 31 -11.89 -0.85 0.60
N ALA A 32 -13.10 -1.43 0.46
CA ALA A 32 -14.13 -0.84 -0.39
C ALA A 32 -14.45 0.63 -0.05
N PRO A 33 -14.62 1.03 1.24
CA PRO A 33 -14.83 2.45 1.57
C PRO A 33 -13.60 3.33 1.26
N LEU A 34 -12.40 2.76 1.37
CA LEU A 34 -11.15 3.48 1.10
C LEU A 34 -10.96 3.70 -0.40
N SER A 35 -11.33 2.71 -1.22
CA SER A 35 -11.33 2.81 -2.68
C SER A 35 -12.27 3.92 -3.17
N VAL A 36 -13.51 3.95 -2.66
CA VAL A 36 -14.48 5.04 -2.92
C VAL A 36 -13.90 6.39 -2.53
N MET A 37 -13.30 6.51 -1.34
CA MET A 37 -12.69 7.77 -0.89
C MET A 37 -11.60 8.26 -1.86
N HIS A 38 -10.70 7.36 -2.31
CA HIS A 38 -9.61 7.76 -3.21
C HIS A 38 -10.12 8.10 -4.62
N SER A 39 -11.15 7.41 -5.10
CA SER A 39 -11.78 7.66 -6.41
C SER A 39 -12.62 8.95 -6.40
N GLU A 40 -13.64 9.01 -5.54
CA GLU A 40 -14.71 10.01 -5.63
C GLU A 40 -14.42 11.31 -4.87
N LYS A 41 -13.53 11.27 -3.87
CA LYS A 41 -13.24 12.47 -3.04
C LYS A 41 -11.85 13.02 -3.27
N LEU A 42 -10.85 12.15 -3.38
CA LEU A 42 -9.46 12.55 -3.54
C LEU A 42 -9.02 12.59 -5.01
N HIS A 43 -9.78 11.94 -5.91
CA HIS A 43 -9.51 11.88 -7.34
C HIS A 43 -8.06 11.46 -7.66
N VAL A 44 -7.55 10.48 -6.91
CA VAL A 44 -6.19 9.94 -7.12
C VAL A 44 -6.22 9.06 -8.35
N ASP A 45 -5.38 9.30 -9.35
CA ASP A 45 -5.25 8.37 -10.49
C ASP A 45 -4.83 6.98 -9.97
N PRO A 46 -5.54 5.90 -10.35
CA PRO A 46 -5.27 4.55 -9.85
C PRO A 46 -3.84 4.05 -10.13
N ASP A 47 -3.16 4.55 -11.16
CA ASP A 47 -1.76 4.18 -11.44
C ASP A 47 -0.80 4.66 -10.35
N ASN A 48 -1.14 5.72 -9.61
CA ASN A 48 -0.32 6.22 -8.50
C ASN A 48 -0.21 5.22 -7.34
N PHE A 49 -1.17 4.30 -7.19
CA PHE A 49 -1.06 3.25 -6.16
C PHE A 49 0.10 2.30 -6.46
N ARG A 50 0.31 1.97 -7.73
CA ARG A 50 1.44 1.13 -8.15
C ARG A 50 2.76 1.86 -7.91
N LEU A 51 2.84 3.14 -8.29
CA LEU A 51 4.05 3.96 -8.06
C LEU A 51 4.42 4.01 -6.57
N LEU A 52 3.43 4.21 -5.70
CA LEU A 52 3.67 4.23 -4.25
C LEU A 52 4.06 2.83 -3.73
N ALA A 53 3.43 1.76 -4.20
CA ALA A 53 3.77 0.39 -3.83
C ALA A 53 5.24 0.05 -4.16
N ASP A 54 5.72 0.48 -5.33
CA ASP A 54 7.13 0.31 -5.73
C ASP A 54 8.06 1.11 -4.82
N CYS A 55 7.72 2.36 -4.50
CA CYS A 55 8.51 3.19 -3.58
C CYS A 55 8.62 2.56 -2.18
N ILE A 56 7.52 2.00 -1.65
CA ILE A 56 7.51 1.32 -0.35
C ILE A 56 8.39 0.06 -0.43
N THR A 57 8.32 -0.69 -1.53
CA THR A 57 9.14 -1.89 -1.74
C THR A 57 10.63 -1.56 -1.74
N VAL A 58 11.04 -0.50 -2.46
CA VAL A 58 12.43 -0.03 -2.46
C VAL A 58 12.87 0.41 -1.06
N CYS A 59 12.05 1.18 -0.35
CA CYS A 59 12.34 1.59 1.02
C CYS A 59 12.51 0.39 1.97
N ALA A 60 11.65 -0.63 1.85
CA ALA A 60 11.74 -1.85 2.65
C ALA A 60 13.03 -2.62 2.34
N ALA A 61 13.35 -2.81 1.05
CA ALA A 61 14.57 -3.49 0.62
C ALA A 61 15.84 -2.78 1.16
N MET A 62 15.89 -1.45 1.05
CA MET A 62 16.99 -0.64 1.57
C MET A 62 17.10 -0.73 3.10
N LYS A 63 15.96 -0.76 3.81
CA LYS A 63 15.93 -0.78 5.28
C LYS A 63 16.37 -2.12 5.86
N PHE A 64 15.94 -3.22 5.27
CA PHE A 64 16.15 -4.57 5.80
C PHE A 64 17.37 -5.27 5.18
N GLY A 65 17.85 -4.81 4.03
CA GLY A 65 18.96 -5.41 3.30
C GLY A 65 18.68 -6.84 2.85
N PRO A 66 19.66 -7.53 2.25
CA PRO A 66 19.46 -8.87 1.68
C PRO A 66 19.09 -9.94 2.72
N SER A 67 19.50 -9.77 4.00
CA SER A 67 19.20 -10.72 5.07
C SER A 67 17.74 -10.64 5.54
N GLY A 68 17.13 -9.45 5.53
CA GLY A 68 15.73 -9.25 5.93
C GLY A 68 14.75 -9.12 4.76
N PHE A 69 15.23 -8.86 3.55
CA PHE A 69 14.43 -8.76 2.34
C PHE A 69 14.98 -9.71 1.26
N SER A 70 14.94 -11.00 1.56
CA SER A 70 15.35 -12.06 0.64
C SER A 70 14.40 -12.16 -0.57
N PRO A 71 14.76 -12.88 -1.65
CA PRO A 71 13.90 -13.04 -2.82
C PRO A 71 12.49 -13.57 -2.48
N ASN A 72 12.39 -14.52 -1.54
CA ASN A 72 11.10 -15.07 -1.11
C ASN A 72 10.26 -14.03 -0.34
N VAL A 73 10.90 -13.19 0.47
CA VAL A 73 10.22 -12.08 1.17
C VAL A 73 9.75 -11.03 0.16
N GLN A 74 10.59 -10.69 -0.83
CA GLN A 74 10.21 -9.78 -1.90
C GLN A 74 9.02 -10.30 -2.69
N GLU A 75 9.00 -11.58 -3.05
CA GLU A 75 7.88 -12.20 -3.78
C GLU A 75 6.57 -12.11 -2.98
N ALA A 76 6.60 -12.50 -1.70
CA ALA A 76 5.44 -12.40 -0.82
C ALA A 76 4.97 -10.94 -0.65
N TRP A 77 5.91 -10.01 -0.47
CA TRP A 77 5.65 -8.58 -0.34
C TRP A 77 4.99 -7.99 -1.59
N GLN A 78 5.52 -8.30 -2.78
CA GLN A 78 4.96 -7.84 -4.05
C GLN A 78 3.58 -8.42 -4.32
N LYS A 79 3.34 -9.70 -4.01
CA LYS A 79 2.00 -10.31 -4.10
C LYS A 79 1.00 -9.61 -3.18
N PHE A 80 1.39 -9.36 -1.93
CA PHE A 80 0.57 -8.63 -0.96
C PHE A 80 0.22 -7.23 -1.47
N LEU A 81 1.21 -6.44 -1.89
CA LEU A 81 0.97 -5.09 -2.40
C LEU A 81 0.13 -5.10 -3.69
N SER A 82 0.28 -6.10 -4.55
CA SER A 82 -0.57 -6.24 -5.75
C SER A 82 -2.05 -6.43 -5.40
N VAL A 83 -2.35 -7.21 -4.36
CA VAL A 83 -3.72 -7.39 -3.86
C VAL A 83 -4.26 -6.09 -3.24
N VAL A 84 -3.42 -5.38 -2.47
CA VAL A 84 -3.76 -4.06 -1.91
C VAL A 84 -4.10 -3.05 -3.00
N VAL A 85 -3.24 -2.91 -4.02
CA VAL A 85 -3.46 -2.01 -5.15
C VAL A 85 -4.74 -2.39 -5.88
N SER A 86 -4.93 -3.68 -6.20
CA SER A 86 -6.15 -4.16 -6.85
C SER A 86 -7.42 -3.83 -6.05
N ALA A 87 -7.38 -3.94 -4.72
CA ALA A 87 -8.50 -3.58 -3.85
C ALA A 87 -8.78 -2.07 -3.83
N LEU A 88 -7.73 -1.23 -3.84
CA LEU A 88 -7.86 0.22 -3.87
C LEU A 88 -8.36 0.74 -5.21
N CYS A 89 -8.04 0.09 -6.33
CA CYS A 89 -8.55 0.48 -7.66
C CYS A 89 -9.98 0.00 -7.94
N ARG A 90 -10.58 -0.82 -7.07
CA ARG A 90 -11.82 -1.56 -7.41
C ARG A 90 -13.06 -0.68 -7.64
N GLN A 91 -13.18 0.46 -6.96
CA GLN A 91 -14.33 1.37 -7.04
C GLN A 91 -14.07 2.57 -7.95
N TYR A 92 -13.11 2.45 -8.86
CA TYR A 92 -12.87 3.41 -9.93
C TYR A 92 -13.80 3.09 -11.11
N HIS A 93 -14.26 4.13 -11.82
CA HIS A 93 -15.13 4.02 -12.98
C HIS A 93 -14.35 4.04 -14.30
#